data_AF-A0A397DWE5-F1
#
_entry.id   AF-A0A397DWE5-F1
#
_cell.length_a   1.000
_cell.length_b   1.000
_cell.length_c   1.000
_cell.angle_alpha   90.00
_cell.angle_beta   90.00
_cell.angle_gamma   90.00
#
_symmetry.space_group_name_H-M   'P 1'
#
loop_
_entity.id
_entity.type
_entity.pdbx_description
1 polymer ?
#
loop_
_entity_poly.entity_id
_entity_poly.type
_entity_poly.pdbx_seq_one_letter_code
_entity_poly.pdbx_strand_id
1 'polypeptide(L)'
;MRLVVSGQTIEVANDPLIGSFFKDLPTQYYKLTDTRQLGYSFVVKGLLGDMYTTCGSSSSSTRGIESVREVRHANVTIDHVVEPVVLAENKKVLAFEDAVLAQADSQGLTTDEAYLEVQKMNLLLQENCLPGSVADFTPEFKAEWHITGSSKSFALLQDIKSGANPVRIEHWQDILTQYFHCRGDVKEVA
;
A
#
# COMPACT_ATOMS: atom_id res chain seq x y z
N MET A 1 -13.40 -9.53 31.76
CA MET A 1 -12.69 -10.73 31.26
C MET A 1 -12.73 -11.73 32.40
N ARG A 2 -13.08 -13.00 32.16
CA ARG A 2 -13.38 -13.93 33.25
C ARG A 2 -12.54 -15.20 33.18
N LEU A 3 -12.22 -15.73 34.35
CA LEU A 3 -11.50 -17.00 34.52
C LEU A 3 -12.33 -17.92 35.40
N VAL A 4 -12.14 -19.22 35.20
CA VAL A 4 -12.69 -20.25 36.10
C VAL A 4 -11.56 -20.74 36.99
N VAL A 5 -11.64 -20.43 38.28
CA VAL A 5 -10.70 -20.89 39.30
C VAL A 5 -11.48 -21.81 40.25
N SER A 6 -11.05 -23.06 40.35
CA SER A 6 -11.69 -24.08 41.21
C SER A 6 -13.22 -24.19 41.01
N GLY A 7 -13.68 -24.07 39.76
CA GLY A 7 -15.10 -24.18 39.39
C GLY A 7 -15.92 -22.90 39.61
N GLN A 8 -15.34 -21.82 40.14
CA GLN A 8 -15.99 -20.53 40.27
C GLN A 8 -15.51 -19.55 39.20
N THR A 9 -16.46 -18.82 38.61
CA THR A 9 -16.14 -17.75 37.65
C THR A 9 -15.82 -16.47 38.39
N ILE A 10 -14.60 -15.95 38.22
CA ILE A 10 -14.15 -14.69 38.79
C ILE A 10 -13.76 -13.70 37.68
N GLU A 11 -13.83 -12.40 37.95
CA GLU A 11 -13.20 -11.41 37.07
C GLU A 11 -11.68 -11.53 37.18
N VAL A 12 -10.99 -11.52 36.04
CA VAL A 12 -9.53 -11.75 35.97
C VAL A 12 -8.75 -10.77 36.84
N ALA A 13 -9.18 -9.51 36.93
CA ALA A 13 -8.55 -8.48 37.75
C ALA A 13 -8.51 -8.82 39.26
N ASN A 14 -9.36 -9.75 39.72
CA ASN A 14 -9.42 -10.20 41.11
C ASN A 14 -8.57 -11.45 41.37
N ASP A 15 -7.92 -12.02 40.34
CA ASP A 15 -7.04 -13.17 40.51
C ASP A 15 -5.75 -12.78 41.26
N PRO A 16 -5.34 -13.52 42.30
CA PRO A 16 -4.19 -13.16 43.13
C PRO A 16 -2.83 -13.30 42.42
N LEU A 17 -2.73 -14.09 41.34
CA LEU A 17 -1.49 -14.32 40.62
C LEU A 17 -1.35 -13.37 39.43
N ILE A 18 -2.41 -13.22 38.64
CA ILE A 18 -2.37 -12.46 37.39
C ILE A 18 -3.20 -11.19 37.39
N GLY A 19 -4.04 -10.95 38.41
CA GLY A 19 -4.99 -9.83 38.41
C GLY A 19 -4.35 -8.45 38.29
N SER A 20 -3.11 -8.29 38.77
CA SER A 20 -2.33 -7.05 38.62
C SER A 20 -2.10 -6.65 37.16
N PHE A 21 -1.95 -7.61 36.24
CA PHE A 21 -1.74 -7.34 34.81
C PHE A 21 -3.03 -6.93 34.08
N PHE A 22 -4.19 -7.24 34.64
CA PHE A 22 -5.50 -7.00 34.01
C PHE A 22 -6.31 -5.92 34.69
N LYS A 23 -5.81 -5.34 35.79
CA LYS A 23 -6.53 -4.36 36.60
C LYS A 23 -6.93 -3.10 35.83
N ASP A 24 -6.05 -2.65 34.94
CA ASP A 24 -6.25 -1.44 34.14
C ASP A 24 -6.72 -1.74 32.71
N LEU A 25 -6.94 -3.02 32.37
CA LEU A 25 -7.39 -3.42 31.04
C LEU A 25 -8.91 -3.32 30.91
N PRO A 26 -9.43 -2.76 29.80
CA PRO A 26 -10.86 -2.72 29.57
C PRO A 26 -11.43 -4.13 29.33
N THR A 27 -12.64 -4.37 29.81
CA THR A 27 -13.30 -5.69 29.72
C THR A 27 -14.04 -5.92 28.40
N GLN A 28 -14.24 -4.87 27.60
CA GLN A 28 -14.96 -4.90 26.33
C GLN A 28 -13.96 -5.04 25.19
N TYR A 29 -14.16 -6.03 24.30
CA TYR A 29 -13.22 -6.36 23.23
C TYR A 29 -12.83 -5.17 22.35
N TYR A 30 -13.81 -4.33 21.96
CA TYR A 30 -13.57 -3.16 21.11
C TYR A 30 -12.70 -2.08 21.77
N LYS A 31 -12.52 -2.11 23.10
CA LYS A 31 -11.61 -1.19 23.81
C LYS A 31 -10.16 -1.70 23.84
N LEU A 32 -9.92 -2.94 23.41
CA LEU A 32 -8.59 -3.52 23.29
C LEU A 32 -7.98 -3.33 21.89
N THR A 33 -8.75 -2.78 20.94
CA THR A 33 -8.29 -2.58 19.56
C THR A 33 -7.37 -1.37 19.41
N ASP A 34 -7.52 -0.36 20.28
CA ASP A 34 -6.63 0.79 20.31
C ASP A 34 -5.44 0.52 21.23
N THR A 35 -4.31 0.15 20.63
CA THR A 35 -3.09 -0.19 21.35
C THR A 35 -2.54 0.94 22.21
N ARG A 36 -2.89 2.18 21.88
CA ARG A 36 -2.49 3.37 22.65
C ARG A 36 -3.08 3.35 24.06
N GLN A 37 -4.27 2.78 24.22
CA GLN A 37 -4.92 2.58 25.52
C GLN A 37 -4.20 1.52 26.37
N LEU A 38 -3.36 0.70 25.75
CA LEU A 38 -2.60 -0.37 26.39
C LEU A 38 -1.15 0.02 26.73
N GLY A 39 -0.78 1.29 26.54
CA GLY A 39 0.54 1.75 26.93
C GLY A 39 1.62 1.70 25.83
N TYR A 40 1.25 1.44 24.57
CA TYR A 40 2.23 1.39 23.47
C TYR A 40 1.70 1.96 22.14
N SER A 41 2.63 2.44 21.31
CA SER A 41 2.36 2.89 19.94
C SER A 41 3.32 2.30 18.94
N PHE A 42 2.99 2.49 17.67
CA PHE A 42 3.77 2.06 16.52
C PHE A 42 4.28 3.26 15.73
N VAL A 43 5.36 3.03 14.99
CA VAL A 43 5.79 3.93 13.92
C VAL A 43 5.09 3.49 12.63
N VAL A 44 4.27 4.38 12.08
CA VAL A 44 3.55 4.21 10.81
C VAL A 44 4.31 4.98 9.73
N LYS A 45 4.77 4.29 8.68
CA LYS A 45 5.65 4.88 7.66
C LYS A 45 4.99 4.96 6.29
N GLY A 46 5.38 5.97 5.51
CA GLY A 46 5.02 6.12 4.11
C GLY A 46 3.51 6.26 3.89
N LEU A 47 2.98 5.67 2.82
CA LEU A 47 1.56 5.77 2.46
C LEU A 47 0.59 5.22 3.52
N LEU A 48 1.04 4.29 4.37
CA LEU A 48 0.25 3.84 5.52
C LEU A 48 0.03 4.98 6.54
N GLY A 49 1.00 5.88 6.63
CA GLY A 49 0.93 7.10 7.43
C GLY A 49 -0.13 8.06 6.90
N ASP A 50 -0.23 8.22 5.58
CA ASP A 50 -1.25 9.07 4.95
C ASP A 50 -2.66 8.53 5.23
N MET A 51 -2.86 7.23 5.04
CA MET A 51 -4.12 6.57 5.38
C MET A 51 -4.48 6.76 6.86
N TYR A 52 -3.47 6.66 7.74
CA TYR A 52 -3.65 6.87 9.19
C TYR A 52 -4.08 8.31 9.50
N THR A 53 -3.44 9.31 8.90
CA THR A 53 -3.74 10.73 9.16
C THR A 53 -5.02 11.23 8.49
N THR A 54 -5.40 10.64 7.35
CA THR A 54 -6.57 11.06 6.56
C THR A 54 -7.80 10.18 6.80
N CYS A 55 -7.72 9.16 7.67
CA CYS A 55 -8.80 8.20 7.91
C CYS A 55 -9.36 7.56 6.61
N GLY A 56 -8.51 7.39 5.60
CA GLY A 56 -8.92 6.81 4.30
C GLY A 56 -9.69 7.76 3.38
N SER A 57 -9.84 9.04 3.72
CA SER A 57 -10.41 10.05 2.83
C SER A 57 -9.38 10.60 1.83
N SER A 58 -8.38 9.79 1.42
CA SER A 58 -7.35 10.21 0.47
C SER A 58 -7.96 10.34 -0.94
N SER A 59 -8.70 11.42 -1.15
CA SER A 59 -9.12 11.87 -2.47
C SER A 59 -7.89 12.35 -3.23
N SER A 60 -7.27 11.44 -3.98
CA SER A 60 -6.40 11.73 -5.13
C SER A 60 -5.17 12.58 -4.90
N SER A 61 -4.47 12.44 -3.77
CA SER A 61 -3.15 13.07 -3.69
C SER A 61 -2.16 12.25 -2.90
N THR A 62 -1.17 11.67 -3.58
CA THR A 62 0.11 11.33 -2.96
C THR A 62 0.94 12.58 -2.64
N ARG A 63 0.30 13.77 -2.63
CA ARG A 63 0.85 15.06 -2.21
C ARG A 63 1.34 14.95 -0.79
N GLY A 64 2.61 14.60 -0.70
CA GLY A 64 3.54 14.91 0.37
C GLY A 64 2.93 14.84 1.75
N ILE A 65 3.01 13.67 2.38
CA ILE A 65 3.01 13.59 3.83
C ILE A 65 4.15 14.51 4.28
N GLU A 66 3.83 15.69 4.81
CA GLU A 66 4.76 16.39 5.68
C GLU A 66 4.98 15.49 6.88
N SER A 67 6.22 15.31 7.33
CA SER A 67 6.43 14.56 8.57
C SER A 67 5.59 15.22 9.65
N VAL A 68 4.52 14.56 10.11
CA VAL A 68 3.80 15.00 11.29
C VAL A 68 4.69 14.64 12.46
N ARG A 69 5.69 15.49 12.67
CA ARG A 69 6.55 15.52 13.83
C ARG A 69 6.16 16.70 14.70
N GLU A 70 4.91 16.77 15.14
CA GLU A 70 4.57 17.56 16.33
C GLU A 70 3.64 16.73 17.21
N VAL A 71 4.10 16.07 18.29
CA VAL A 71 4.86 16.50 19.49
C VAL A 71 3.98 17.30 20.45
N ARG A 72 3.61 16.73 21.61
CA ARG A 72 4.14 17.07 22.94
C ARG A 72 3.36 16.39 24.07
N HIS A 73 4.15 15.84 24.99
CA HIS A 73 3.74 15.37 26.29
C HIS A 73 3.21 16.51 27.15
N ALA A 74 1.96 16.40 27.58
CA ALA A 74 1.55 16.72 28.93
C ALA A 74 0.42 15.75 29.31
N ASN A 75 0.73 14.76 30.16
CA ASN A 75 -0.15 13.72 30.72
C ASN A 75 -0.50 12.50 29.82
N VAL A 76 0.47 12.09 28.99
CA VAL A 76 0.63 10.82 28.23
C VAL A 76 -0.63 10.25 27.57
N THR A 77 -1.16 10.95 26.56
CA THR A 77 -1.79 10.27 25.43
C THR A 77 -0.69 9.70 24.54
N ILE A 78 -0.53 8.38 24.54
CA ILE A 78 0.35 7.67 23.61
C ILE A 78 -0.27 7.79 22.22
N ASP A 79 0.49 8.25 21.22
CA ASP A 79 0.02 8.29 19.84
C ASP A 79 1.01 7.61 18.89
N HIS A 80 0.52 7.21 17.71
CA HIS A 80 1.36 6.64 16.66
C HIS A 80 2.28 7.72 16.09
N VAL A 81 3.52 7.33 15.76
CA VAL A 81 4.47 8.23 15.09
C VAL A 81 4.32 8.04 13.59
N VAL A 82 4.01 9.10 12.86
CA VAL A 82 3.84 9.04 11.41
C VAL A 82 5.09 9.58 10.71
N GLU A 83 5.74 8.75 9.90
CA GLU A 83 6.91 9.12 9.11
C GLU A 83 6.56 9.15 7.62
N PRO A 84 6.96 10.19 6.88
CA PRO A 84 6.63 10.32 5.47
C PRO A 84 7.55 9.46 4.59
N VAL A 85 7.23 9.39 3.31
CA VAL A 85 8.15 8.83 2.30
C VAL A 85 9.33 9.79 2.12
N VAL A 86 10.52 9.34 2.48
CA VAL A 86 11.75 10.18 2.44
C VAL A 86 12.65 9.90 1.24
N LEU A 87 12.67 8.67 0.74
CA LEU A 87 13.57 8.27 -0.36
C LEU A 87 13.18 8.96 -1.66
N ALA A 88 14.19 9.48 -2.37
CA ALA A 88 14.00 10.22 -3.61
C ALA A 88 13.41 9.33 -4.71
N GLU A 89 13.85 8.07 -4.83
CA GLU A 89 13.25 7.12 -5.77
C GLU A 89 11.75 6.91 -5.53
N ASN A 90 11.34 6.74 -4.26
CA ASN A 90 9.94 6.52 -3.92
C ASN A 90 9.10 7.76 -4.23
N LYS A 91 9.64 8.97 -3.97
CA LYS A 91 8.96 10.22 -4.35
C LYS A 91 8.76 10.35 -5.85
N LYS A 92 9.70 9.85 -6.67
CA LYS A 92 9.53 9.82 -8.13
C LYS A 92 8.42 8.88 -8.56
N VAL A 93 8.30 7.70 -7.96
CA VAL A 93 7.21 6.76 -8.24
C VAL A 93 5.86 7.37 -7.88
N LEU A 94 5.74 7.99 -6.71
CA LEU A 94 4.50 8.67 -6.30
C LEU A 94 4.14 9.83 -7.24
N ALA A 95 5.12 10.66 -7.60
CA ALA A 95 4.89 11.77 -8.53
C ALA A 95 4.53 11.29 -9.94
N PHE A 96 5.07 10.14 -10.36
CA PHE A 96 4.68 9.46 -11.59
C PHE A 96 3.22 9.00 -11.54
N GLU A 97 2.80 8.31 -10.47
CA GLU A 97 1.42 7.87 -10.30
C GLU A 97 0.45 9.06 -10.28
N ASP A 98 0.77 10.12 -9.54
CA ASP A 98 -0.01 11.36 -9.52
C ASP A 98 -0.15 11.98 -10.93
N ALA A 99 0.92 11.98 -11.73
CA ALA A 99 0.88 12.52 -13.09
C ALA A 99 -0.03 11.68 -14.00
N VAL A 100 0.02 10.36 -13.89
CA VAL A 100 -0.86 9.46 -14.65
C VAL A 100 -2.31 9.63 -14.23
N LEU A 101 -2.59 9.70 -12.93
CA LEU A 101 -3.95 9.88 -12.41
C LEU A 101 -4.53 11.25 -12.80
N ALA A 102 -3.72 12.31 -12.75
CA ALA A 102 -4.14 13.64 -13.19
C ALA A 102 -4.43 13.67 -14.70
N GLN A 103 -3.62 12.98 -15.51
CA GLN A 103 -3.85 12.88 -16.94
C GLN A 103 -5.12 12.06 -17.24
N ALA A 104 -5.34 10.96 -16.54
CA ALA A 104 -6.54 10.14 -16.64
C ALA A 104 -7.81 10.93 -16.29
N ASP A 105 -7.79 11.72 -15.21
CA ASP A 105 -8.89 12.59 -14.80
C ASP A 105 -9.21 13.64 -15.88
N SER A 106 -8.17 14.25 -16.48
CA SER A 106 -8.33 15.19 -17.59
C SER A 106 -8.97 14.57 -18.84
N GLN A 107 -8.79 13.26 -19.02
CA GLN A 107 -9.37 12.46 -20.09
C GLN A 107 -10.73 11.84 -19.71
N GLY A 108 -11.24 12.08 -18.50
CA GLY A 108 -12.54 11.57 -18.04
C GLY A 108 -12.56 10.07 -17.74
N LEU A 109 -11.41 9.46 -17.45
CA LEU A 109 -11.33 8.07 -17.00
C LEU A 109 -11.86 7.93 -15.57
N THR A 110 -12.50 6.81 -15.27
CA THR A 110 -12.83 6.44 -13.90
C THR A 110 -11.57 6.13 -13.08
N THR A 111 -11.67 6.17 -11.76
CA THR A 111 -10.56 5.83 -10.85
C THR A 111 -9.99 4.44 -11.14
N ASP A 112 -10.84 3.44 -11.36
CA ASP A 112 -10.41 2.06 -11.64
C ASP A 112 -9.67 1.96 -12.99
N GLU A 113 -10.14 2.68 -14.01
CA GLU A 113 -9.44 2.77 -15.30
C GLU A 113 -8.09 3.47 -15.15
N ALA A 114 -8.02 4.57 -14.39
CA ALA A 114 -6.79 5.30 -14.16
C ALA A 114 -5.71 4.43 -13.49
N TYR A 115 -6.08 3.65 -12.47
CA TYR A 115 -5.15 2.72 -11.83
C TYR A 115 -4.77 1.54 -12.73
N LEU A 116 -5.66 1.09 -13.61
CA LEU A 116 -5.30 0.11 -14.64
C LEU A 116 -4.25 0.69 -15.61
N GLU A 117 -4.35 1.96 -15.98
CA GLU A 117 -3.34 2.62 -16.81
C GLU A 117 -1.99 2.74 -16.11
N VAL A 118 -1.96 3.08 -14.81
CA VAL A 118 -0.73 3.03 -13.99
C VAL A 118 -0.11 1.63 -14.04
N GLN A 119 -0.91 0.58 -13.90
CA GLN A 119 -0.43 -0.80 -13.99
C GLN A 119 0.17 -1.14 -15.35
N LYS A 120 -0.48 -0.73 -16.46
CA LYS A 120 0.03 -0.95 -17.81
C LYS A 120 1.36 -0.22 -18.03
N MET A 121 1.48 1.03 -17.59
CA MET A 121 2.70 1.81 -17.74
C MET A 121 3.86 1.23 -16.91
N ASN A 122 3.62 0.79 -15.67
CA ASN A 122 4.60 0.07 -14.86
C ASN A 122 5.04 -1.25 -15.50
N LEU A 123 4.12 -1.97 -16.13
CA LEU A 123 4.41 -3.23 -16.83
C LEU A 123 5.33 -3.00 -18.04
N LEU A 124 5.07 -1.94 -18.81
CA LEU A 124 5.88 -1.54 -19.94
C LEU A 124 7.28 -1.07 -19.50
N LEU A 125 7.38 -0.34 -18.38
CA LEU A 125 8.65 0.00 -17.75
C LEU A 125 9.46 -1.26 -17.41
N GLN A 126 8.82 -2.27 -16.80
CA GLN A 126 9.49 -3.53 -16.44
C GLN A 126 9.96 -4.33 -17.66
N GLU A 127 9.16 -4.38 -18.73
CA GLU A 127 9.48 -5.16 -19.94
C GLU A 127 10.57 -4.51 -20.80
N ASN A 128 10.53 -3.18 -20.90
CA ASN A 128 11.29 -2.43 -21.89
C ASN A 128 12.47 -1.63 -21.30
N CYS A 129 12.43 -1.26 -20.03
CA CYS A 129 13.44 -0.37 -19.42
C CYS A 129 14.27 -1.06 -18.34
N LEU A 130 13.75 -2.12 -17.73
CA LEU A 130 14.43 -2.84 -16.65
C LEU A 130 15.02 -4.18 -17.14
N PRO A 131 16.09 -4.69 -16.50
CA PRO A 131 16.62 -5.99 -16.80
C PRO A 131 15.57 -7.10 -16.66
N GLY A 132 15.58 -8.03 -17.60
CA GLY A 132 14.64 -9.15 -17.65
C GLY A 132 13.51 -8.96 -18.66
N SER A 133 12.45 -9.74 -18.46
CA SER A 133 11.23 -9.68 -19.25
C SER A 133 10.08 -10.21 -18.43
N VAL A 134 8.88 -9.74 -18.73
CA VAL A 134 7.66 -10.25 -18.13
C VAL A 134 7.34 -11.61 -18.78
N ALA A 135 7.65 -12.68 -18.07
CA ALA A 135 7.37 -14.05 -18.50
C ALA A 135 6.16 -14.64 -17.77
N ASP A 136 5.55 -15.64 -18.40
CA ASP A 136 4.56 -16.49 -17.73
C ASP A 136 5.25 -17.47 -16.75
N PHE A 137 4.46 -18.07 -15.87
CA PHE A 137 4.94 -19.14 -15.01
C PHE A 137 5.34 -20.38 -15.82
N THR A 138 6.34 -21.11 -15.34
CA THR A 138 6.76 -22.36 -16.00
C THR A 138 5.66 -23.42 -15.89
N PRO A 139 5.60 -24.39 -16.83
CA PRO A 139 4.62 -25.47 -16.77
C PRO A 139 4.66 -26.25 -15.46
N GLU A 140 5.85 -26.48 -14.90
CA GLU A 140 6.05 -27.20 -13.64
C GLU A 140 5.47 -26.41 -12.48
N PHE A 141 5.72 -25.09 -12.42
CA PHE A 141 5.14 -24.23 -11.39
C PHE A 141 3.61 -24.20 -11.50
N LYS A 142 3.07 -24.12 -12.71
CA LYS A 142 1.62 -24.17 -12.92
C LYS A 142 1.01 -25.50 -12.48
N ALA A 143 1.70 -26.62 -12.73
CA ALA A 143 1.25 -27.94 -12.31
C ALA A 143 1.25 -28.08 -10.79
N GLU A 144 2.32 -27.65 -10.12
CA GLU A 144 2.46 -27.72 -8.65
C GLU A 144 1.40 -26.89 -7.92
N TRP A 145 1.15 -25.67 -8.40
CA TRP A 145 0.23 -24.73 -7.76
C TRP A 145 -1.18 -24.76 -8.34
N HIS A 146 -1.48 -25.73 -9.22
CA HIS A 146 -2.76 -25.88 -9.91
C HIS A 146 -3.25 -24.59 -10.62
N ILE A 147 -2.33 -23.85 -11.23
CA ILE A 147 -2.62 -22.61 -11.96
C ILE A 147 -3.07 -22.97 -13.38
N THR A 148 -4.31 -22.63 -13.73
CA THR A 148 -4.90 -22.94 -15.04
C THR A 148 -4.68 -21.85 -16.09
N GLY A 149 -4.35 -20.63 -15.68
CA GLY A 149 -4.16 -19.47 -16.55
C GLY A 149 -2.72 -19.03 -16.72
N SER A 150 -2.54 -17.87 -17.33
CA SER A 150 -1.26 -17.14 -17.32
C SER A 150 -1.15 -16.22 -16.11
N SER A 151 0.08 -15.84 -15.77
CA SER A 151 0.30 -14.76 -14.80
C SER A 151 -0.41 -13.48 -15.27
N LYS A 152 -0.99 -12.72 -14.32
CA LYS A 152 -1.76 -11.51 -14.65
C LYS A 152 -0.93 -10.49 -15.45
N SER A 153 0.32 -10.28 -15.05
CA SER A 153 1.25 -9.37 -15.73
C SER A 153 1.58 -9.86 -17.15
N PHE A 154 1.77 -11.16 -17.34
CA PHE A 154 2.02 -11.71 -18.69
C PHE A 154 0.80 -11.53 -19.59
N ALA A 155 -0.40 -11.91 -19.12
CA ALA A 155 -1.64 -11.76 -19.89
C ALA A 155 -1.88 -10.29 -20.29
N LEU A 156 -1.75 -9.36 -19.34
CA LEU A 156 -1.90 -7.92 -19.61
C LEU A 156 -0.87 -7.41 -20.62
N LEU A 157 0.39 -7.90 -20.57
CA LEU A 157 1.40 -7.52 -21.55
C LEU A 157 1.03 -8.01 -22.96
N GLN A 158 0.49 -9.23 -23.09
CA GLN A 158 0.02 -9.74 -24.38
C GLN A 158 -1.17 -8.93 -24.90
N ASP A 159 -2.09 -8.52 -24.03
CA ASP A 159 -3.23 -7.68 -24.40
C ASP A 159 -2.78 -6.29 -24.88
N ILE A 160 -1.75 -5.70 -24.26
CA ILE A 160 -1.13 -4.46 -24.74
C ILE A 160 -0.46 -4.67 -26.10
N LYS A 161 0.38 -5.71 -26.23
CA LYS A 161 1.15 -6.00 -27.47
C LYS A 161 0.24 -6.32 -28.66
N SER A 162 -0.88 -6.99 -28.42
CA SER A 162 -1.89 -7.31 -29.44
C SER A 162 -2.79 -6.11 -29.80
N GLY A 163 -2.74 -5.04 -29.02
CA GLY A 163 -3.63 -3.89 -29.16
C GLY A 163 -5.05 -4.13 -28.64
N ALA A 164 -5.31 -5.25 -27.98
CA ALA A 164 -6.59 -5.53 -27.33
C ALA A 164 -6.84 -4.60 -26.13
N ASN A 165 -5.77 -4.21 -25.43
CA ASN A 165 -5.85 -3.31 -24.27
C ASN A 165 -4.67 -2.32 -24.25
N PRO A 166 -4.61 -1.36 -25.20
CA PRO A 166 -3.50 -0.41 -25.28
C PRO A 166 -3.51 0.57 -24.09
N VAL A 167 -2.39 1.28 -23.90
CA VAL A 167 -2.34 2.41 -22.96
C VAL A 167 -3.20 3.55 -23.51
N ARG A 168 -4.12 4.05 -22.68
CA ARG A 168 -5.10 5.10 -23.04
C ARG A 168 -4.65 6.50 -22.62
N ILE A 169 -3.67 6.59 -21.73
CA ILE A 169 -3.12 7.85 -21.26
C ILE A 169 -2.46 8.57 -22.42
N GLU A 170 -2.91 9.79 -22.70
CA GLU A 170 -2.29 10.65 -23.70
C GLU A 170 -0.87 11.00 -23.27
N HIS A 171 0.08 10.96 -24.22
CA HIS A 171 1.48 11.30 -23.97
C HIS A 171 2.16 10.46 -22.86
N TRP A 172 1.70 9.23 -22.63
CA TRP A 172 2.21 8.36 -21.57
C TRP A 172 3.72 8.09 -21.66
N GLN A 173 4.30 8.07 -22.88
CA GLN A 173 5.75 7.93 -23.08
C GLN A 173 6.52 9.14 -22.55
N ASP A 174 5.97 10.35 -22.68
CA ASP A 174 6.59 11.58 -22.20
C ASP A 174 6.59 11.59 -20.66
N ILE A 175 5.51 11.11 -20.04
CA ILE A 175 5.42 10.89 -18.59
C ILE A 175 6.52 9.91 -18.13
N LEU A 176 6.63 8.72 -18.74
CA LEU A 176 7.67 7.77 -18.35
C LEU A 176 9.09 8.33 -18.55
N THR A 177 9.32 9.05 -19.66
CA THR A 177 10.62 9.68 -19.95
C THR A 177 10.98 10.71 -18.89
N GLN A 178 10.01 11.50 -18.42
CA GLN A 178 10.22 12.51 -17.38
C GLN A 178 10.67 11.91 -16.04
N TYR A 179 10.07 10.79 -15.62
CA TYR A 179 10.30 10.22 -14.28
C TYR A 179 11.39 9.13 -14.25
N PHE A 180 11.49 8.33 -15.31
CA PHE A 180 12.35 7.15 -15.37
C PHE A 180 13.41 7.21 -16.48
N HIS A 181 13.43 8.28 -17.29
CA HIS A 181 14.35 8.44 -18.42
C HIS A 181 14.27 7.33 -19.47
N CYS A 182 13.13 6.64 -19.53
CA CYS A 182 12.81 5.63 -20.53
C CYS A 182 11.40 5.87 -21.06
N ARG A 183 11.20 5.65 -22.36
CA ARG A 183 9.89 5.85 -23.01
C ARG A 183 8.90 4.72 -22.75
N GLY A 184 9.40 3.51 -22.44
CA GLY A 184 8.59 2.33 -22.14
C GLY A 184 7.89 1.67 -23.33
N ASP A 185 7.91 2.26 -24.53
CA ASP A 185 7.31 1.69 -25.75
C ASP A 185 8.28 0.79 -26.54
N VAL A 186 9.58 1.03 -26.41
CA VAL A 186 10.64 0.28 -27.08
C VAL A 186 11.61 -0.26 -26.04
N LYS A 187 12.04 -1.51 -26.22
CA LYS A 187 13.04 -2.12 -25.35
C LYS A 187 14.37 -1.38 -25.49
N GLU A 188 14.86 -0.81 -24.40
CA GLU A 188 16.17 -0.19 -24.35
C GLU A 188 17.23 -1.29 -24.44
N VAL A 189 18.11 -1.15 -25.43
CA VAL A 189 19.29 -2.00 -25.55
C VAL A 189 20.34 -1.40 -24.62
N ALA A 190 20.60 -2.09 -23.52
CA ALA A 190 21.71 -1.79 -22.62
C ALA A 190 23.06 -1.92 -23.32
#